data_AF-A0A842L421-F1
#
_entry.id   AF-A0A842L421-F1
#
_cell.length_a   1.000
_cell.length_b   1.000
_cell.length_c   1.000
_cell.angle_alpha   90.00
_cell.angle_beta   90.00
_cell.angle_gamma   90.00
#
_symmetry.space_group_name_H-M   'P 1'
#
loop_
_entity.id
_entity.type
_entity.pdbx_description
1 polymer ?
#
loop_
_entity_poly.entity_id
_entity_poly.type
_entity_poly.pdbx_seq_one_letter_code
_entity_poly.pdbx_strand_id
1 'polypeptide(L)' 'MVEVLYKCAKCGKEFKMDLAVVREIRCPYCGAKIIYKPRPKVGRRVKAI' A
#
# COMPACT_ATOMS: atom_id res chain seq x y z
N MET A 1 0.46 -4.21 -15.61
CA MET A 1 0.57 -2.90 -14.94
C MET A 1 -0.06 -3.06 -13.56
N VAL A 2 0.75 -3.22 -12.51
CA VAL A 2 0.24 -3.57 -11.18
C VAL A 2 -0.20 -2.27 -10.50
N GLU A 3 -1.51 -2.07 -10.35
CA GLU A 3 -2.03 -0.94 -9.58
C GLU A 3 -1.53 -1.04 -8.14
N VAL A 4 -0.67 -0.11 -7.75
CA VAL A 4 0.00 -0.17 -6.45
C VAL A 4 -0.92 0.41 -5.39
N LEU A 5 -1.86 -0.41 -4.90
CA LEU A 5 -2.69 -0.07 -3.74
C LEU A 5 -1.82 0.00 -2.49
N TYR A 6 -2.03 1.02 -1.67
CA TYR A 6 -1.33 1.26 -0.42
C TYR A 6 -2.34 1.39 0.72
N LYS A 7 -2.01 0.85 1.90
CA LYS A 7 -2.87 0.90 3.08
C LYS A 7 -2.26 1.79 4.15
N CYS A 8 -3.04 2.74 4.63
CA CYS A 8 -2.67 3.63 5.74
C CYS A 8 -2.54 2.85 7.07
N ALA A 9 -1.45 3.05 7.82
CA ALA A 9 -1.29 2.43 9.15
C ALA A 9 -2.31 2.93 10.18
N LYS A 10 -2.62 4.24 10.15
CA LYS A 10 -3.44 4.90 11.17
C LYS A 10 -4.94 4.90 10.87
N CYS A 11 -5.28 5.04 9.60
CA CYS A 11 -6.65 5.22 9.12
C CYS A 11 -7.21 3.97 8.42
N GLY A 12 -6.37 2.97 8.16
CA GLY A 12 -6.78 1.70 7.53
C GLY A 12 -7.26 1.81 6.09
N LYS A 13 -7.46 3.02 5.56
CA LYS A 13 -7.93 3.27 4.20
C LYS A 13 -6.90 2.84 3.17
N GLU A 14 -7.39 2.23 2.11
CA GLU A 14 -6.61 1.86 0.93
C GLU A 14 -6.70 2.96 -0.11
N PHE A 15 -5.56 3.38 -0.63
CA PHE A 15 -5.48 4.45 -1.63
C PHE A 15 -4.40 4.13 -2.66
N LYS A 16 -4.59 4.64 -3.86
CA LYS A 16 -3.62 4.53 -4.95
C LYS A 16 -2.67 5.72 -4.85
N MET A 17 -1.38 5.47 -4.70
CA MET A 17 -0.37 6.51 -4.83
C MET A 17 0.67 6.11 -5.85
N ASP A 18 1.00 7.06 -6.71
CA ASP A 18 2.12 6.94 -7.62
C ASP A 18 3.36 7.52 -6.94
N LEU A 19 4.25 6.64 -6.49
CA LEU A 19 5.50 7.01 -5.80
C LEU A 19 6.46 7.81 -6.68
N ALA A 20 6.31 7.76 -8.02
CA ALA A 20 7.17 8.52 -8.93
C ALA A 20 6.77 10.00 -9.00
N VAL A 21 5.51 10.31 -8.71
CA VAL A 21 4.94 11.67 -8.81
C VAL A 21 4.94 12.39 -7.46
N VAL A 22 4.78 11.66 -6.35
CA VAL A 22 4.60 12.27 -5.03
C VAL A 22 5.93 12.39 -4.28
N ARG A 23 6.41 13.63 -4.11
CA ARG A 23 7.68 13.98 -3.43
C ARG A 23 7.68 13.69 -1.91
N GLU A 24 6.51 13.48 -1.31
CA GLU A 24 6.35 13.21 0.12
C GLU A 24 5.39 12.04 0.39
N ILE A 25 5.87 10.99 1.07
CA ILE A 25 5.04 9.88 1.54
C ILE A 25 4.12 10.38 2.67
N ARG A 26 2.90 10.80 2.31
CA ARG A 26 1.86 11.19 3.25
C ARG A 26 0.51 10.61 2.82
N CYS A 27 -0.21 10.02 3.77
CA CYS A 27 -1.58 9.59 3.53
C CYS A 27 -2.49 10.82 3.33
N PRO A 28 -3.27 10.90 2.24
CA PRO A 28 -4.08 12.07 1.89
C PRO A 28 -5.27 12.27 2.84
N TYR A 29 -5.60 11.26 3.65
CA TYR A 29 -6.75 11.31 4.57
C TYR A 29 -6.40 11.69 6.00
N CYS A 30 -5.16 11.46 6.45
CA CYS A 30 -4.81 11.65 7.86
C CYS A 30 -3.41 12.23 8.08
N GLY A 31 -2.64 12.50 7.01
CA GLY A 31 -1.28 13.01 7.10
C GLY A 31 -0.25 12.02 7.68
N ALA A 32 -0.64 10.78 7.97
CA ALA A 32 0.29 9.76 8.45
C ALA A 32 1.36 9.46 7.40
N LYS A 33 2.62 9.35 7.84
CA LYS A 33 3.79 9.05 7.00
C LYS A 33 4.05 7.56 6.83
N ILE A 34 3.30 6.70 7.53
CA ILE A 34 3.50 5.25 7.54
C ILE A 34 2.41 4.59 6.73
N ILE A 35 2.83 3.86 5.70
CA ILE A 35 1.97 3.24 4.70
C ILE A 35 2.47 1.80 4.49
N TYR A 36 1.55 0.85 4.42
CA TYR A 36 1.83 -0.55 4.17
C TYR A 36 1.44 -0.94 2.75
N LYS A 37 2.23 -1.84 2.16
CA LYS A 37 1.87 -2.49 0.90
C LYS A 37 1.02 -3.74 1.22
N PRO A 38 -0.26 -3.79 0.82
CA PRO A 38 -1.08 -4.98 1.00
C PRO A 38 -0.55 -6.13 0.15
N ARG A 39 -0.81 -7.35 0.63
CA ARG A 39 -0.39 -8.58 -0.06
C ARG A 39 -1.03 -8.60 -1.46
N PRO A 40 -0.25 -8.84 -2.53
CA PRO A 40 -0.82 -8.93 -3.87
C PRO A 40 -1.77 -10.12 -3.96
N LYS A 41 -2.83 -9.99 -4.77
CA LYS A 41 -3.83 -11.05 -5.04
C LYS A 41 -3.30 -12.16 -5.95
N VAL A 42 -1.99 -12.42 -5.91
CA VAL A 42 -1.36 -13.50 -6.67
C VAL A 42 -1.22 -14.72 -5.78
N GLY A 43 -1.55 -15.90 -6.33
CA GLY A 43 -1.40 -17.16 -5.61
C GLY A 43 0.07 -17.42 -5.28
N ARG A 44 0.38 -17.64 -4.00
CA ARG A 44 1.71 -18.09 -3.56
C ARG A 44 1.59 -19.54 -3.12
N ARG A 45 2.28 -20.46 -3.81
CA ARG A 45 2.44 -21.84 -3.34
C ARG A 45 3.41 -21.83 -2.15
N VAL A 46 2.95 -22.32 -1.01
CA VAL A 46 3.76 -22.52 0.19
C VAL A 46 3.73 -24.02 0.46
N LYS A 47 4.90 -24.65 0.59
CA LYS A 47 4.95 -26.05 1.02
C LYS A 47 4.42 -26.10 2.45
N ALA A 48 3.33 -26.85 2.66
CA ALA A 48 3.10 -27.45 3.97
C ALA A 48 4.25 -28.45 4.17
N ILE A 49 4.79 -28.53 5.38
CA ILE A 49 5.87 -29.45 5.77
C ILE A 49 5.75 -30.81 5.07
#